data_AF-A0A7R9W3Z9-F1
#
_entry.id   AF-A0A7R9W3Z9-F1
#
_cell.length_a   1.000
_cell.length_b   1.000
_cell.length_c   1.000
_cell.angle_alpha   90.00
_cell.angle_beta   90.00
_cell.angle_gamma   90.00
#
_symmetry.space_group_name_H-M   'P 1'
#
loop_
_entity.id
_entity.type
_entity.pdbx_description
1 polymer ?
#
loop_
_entity_poly.entity_id
_entity_poly.type
_entity_poly.pdbx_seq_one_letter_code
_entity_poly.pdbx_strand_id
1 'polypeptide(L)'
;YRSTSCGGNEDCDNGNPCDGVETCDLQSGYCNSEPPEECPDGAFNCTKGQCDEELGCIIVEDDSVCDNGIFCDGTETCDATTGCQEGVAVDCDDRLDCSVDSCSEQNGGFCDYDYTGCPTTTTTTTSCSSWGVSCDGDGDCCSNKCRGSRCK
;
A
#
# COMPACT_ATOMS: atom_id res chain seq x y z
N TYR A 1 -17.54 31.41 13.23
CA TYR A 1 -18.44 30.99 14.32
C TYR A 1 -18.63 32.13 15.31
N ARG A 2 -19.49 33.12 15.00
CA ARG A 2 -19.78 34.28 15.88
C ARG A 2 -21.19 34.77 15.57
N SER A 3 -22.23 34.21 16.20
CA SER A 3 -23.60 34.77 16.06
C SER A 3 -24.65 34.20 17.04
N THR A 4 -24.31 33.42 18.06
CA THR A 4 -25.33 32.97 19.04
C THR A 4 -25.22 33.82 20.30
N SER A 5 -26.31 34.52 20.65
CA SER A 5 -26.42 35.18 21.95
C SER A 5 -26.61 34.13 23.03
N CYS A 6 -25.79 34.13 24.08
CA CYS A 6 -25.83 33.12 25.13
C CYS A 6 -26.25 33.73 26.49
N GLY A 7 -27.00 32.94 27.28
CA GLY A 7 -27.33 33.22 28.68
C GLY A 7 -26.49 32.40 29.67
N GLY A 8 -25.90 31.29 29.19
CA GLY A 8 -24.98 30.42 29.92
C GLY A 8 -24.11 29.60 28.97
N ASN A 9 -23.17 28.81 29.52
CA ASN A 9 -22.26 27.99 28.71
C ASN A 9 -23.02 26.89 27.96
N GLU A 10 -24.15 26.39 28.49
CA GLU A 10 -24.97 25.39 27.82
C GLU A 10 -25.56 25.85 26.48
N ASP A 11 -25.65 27.16 26.24
CA ASP A 11 -26.13 27.71 24.97
C ASP A 11 -25.03 27.74 23.89
N CYS A 12 -23.78 27.50 24.29
CA CYS A 12 -22.62 27.62 23.44
C CYS A 12 -22.12 26.29 22.91
N ASP A 13 -22.34 25.18 23.63
CA ASP A 13 -21.90 23.85 23.23
C ASP A 13 -22.60 23.39 21.94
N ASN A 14 -21.83 23.32 20.86
CA ASN A 14 -22.26 22.91 19.53
C ASN A 14 -22.11 21.39 19.32
N GLY A 15 -21.58 20.67 20.31
CA GLY A 15 -21.35 19.22 20.27
C GLY A 15 -20.10 18.79 19.51
N ASN A 16 -19.27 19.71 19.02
CA ASN A 16 -18.01 19.41 18.35
C ASN A 16 -16.88 19.31 19.40
N PRO A 17 -16.29 18.12 19.59
CA PRO A 17 -15.17 17.97 20.51
C PRO A 17 -13.87 18.62 20.01
N CYS A 18 -13.80 19.02 18.73
CA CYS A 18 -12.59 19.44 18.04
C CYS A 18 -12.37 20.95 17.95
N ASP A 19 -13.33 21.78 18.35
CA ASP A 19 -13.18 23.24 18.31
C ASP A 19 -12.99 23.87 19.71
N GLY A 20 -12.76 23.02 20.71
CA GLY A 20 -12.38 23.39 22.07
C GLY A 20 -13.58 23.63 22.97
N VAL A 21 -13.33 24.03 24.22
CA VAL A 21 -14.42 24.26 25.17
C VAL A 21 -15.11 25.58 24.82
N GLU A 22 -16.39 25.50 24.48
CA GLU A 22 -17.22 26.67 24.18
C GLU A 22 -17.80 27.26 25.48
N THR A 23 -17.47 28.52 25.74
CA THR A 23 -17.91 29.25 26.93
C THR A 23 -18.63 30.52 26.56
N CYS A 24 -19.67 30.83 27.33
CA CYS A 24 -20.40 32.09 27.20
C CYS A 24 -19.67 33.19 27.95
N ASP A 25 -19.27 34.24 27.24
CA ASP A 25 -18.83 35.47 27.89
C ASP A 25 -20.06 36.26 28.34
N LEU A 26 -20.38 36.17 29.63
CA LEU A 26 -21.53 36.85 30.25
C LEU A 26 -21.46 38.39 30.15
N GLN A 27 -20.29 38.96 29.86
CA GLN A 27 -20.12 40.40 29.72
C GLN A 27 -20.44 40.90 28.32
N SER A 28 -20.14 40.10 27.29
CA SER A 28 -20.45 40.43 25.89
C SER A 28 -21.72 39.75 25.36
N GLY A 29 -22.17 38.67 25.99
CA GLY A 29 -23.32 37.85 25.60
C GLY A 29 -23.06 36.96 24.40
N TYR A 30 -21.80 36.66 24.07
CA TYR A 30 -21.40 35.83 22.94
C TYR A 30 -20.58 34.63 23.37
N CYS A 31 -20.71 33.54 22.61
CA CYS A 31 -19.89 32.35 22.76
C CYS A 31 -18.47 32.58 22.24
N ASN A 32 -17.48 32.13 23.01
CA ASN A 32 -16.09 32.03 22.61
C ASN A 32 -15.63 30.59 22.77
N SER A 33 -14.78 30.12 21.87
CA SER A 33 -14.05 28.88 22.05
C SER A 33 -12.61 29.18 22.43
N GLU A 34 -12.10 28.45 23.42
CA GLU A 34 -10.66 28.37 23.64
C GLU A 34 -10.07 27.42 22.58
N PRO A 35 -8.83 27.66 22.10
CA PRO A 35 -8.17 26.73 21.20
C PRO A 35 -8.20 25.30 21.77
N PRO A 36 -8.63 24.29 20.99
CA PRO A 36 -8.63 22.91 21.46
C PRO A 36 -7.22 22.47 21.87
N GLU A 37 -7.13 21.61 22.87
CA GLU A 37 -5.90 20.89 23.14
C GLU A 37 -5.63 19.94 21.97
N GLU A 38 -4.43 20.00 21.40
CA GLU A 38 -4.03 19.12 20.30
C GLU A 38 -4.16 17.65 20.76
N CYS A 39 -4.74 16.80 19.92
CA CYS A 39 -4.86 15.39 20.25
C CYS A 39 -3.47 14.78 20.46
N PRO A 40 -3.23 14.07 21.59
CA PRO A 40 -1.92 13.48 21.84
C PRO A 40 -1.61 12.42 20.78
N ASP A 41 -0.37 12.44 20.30
CA ASP A 41 0.12 11.40 19.42
C ASP A 41 0.12 10.02 20.09
N GLY A 42 0.06 8.98 19.26
CA GLY A 42 0.16 7.61 19.75
C GLY A 42 1.57 7.28 20.26
N ALA A 43 1.76 6.04 20.69
CA ALA A 43 3.02 5.61 21.31
C ALA A 43 4.20 5.55 20.30
N PHE A 44 3.91 5.51 18.99
CA PHE A 44 4.90 5.33 17.93
C PHE A 44 4.90 6.52 16.97
N ASN A 45 6.02 6.76 16.28
CA ASN A 45 6.16 7.89 15.36
C ASN A 45 5.25 7.78 14.12
N CYS A 46 4.81 6.57 13.76
CA CYS A 46 3.86 6.34 12.69
C CYS A 46 2.40 6.47 13.14
N THR A 47 2.14 6.75 14.43
CA THR A 47 0.80 6.97 14.97
C THR A 47 0.61 8.41 15.36
N LYS A 48 -0.45 9.05 14.86
CA LYS A 48 -0.73 10.47 15.14
C LYS A 48 -2.09 10.63 15.81
N GLY A 49 -2.17 11.60 16.73
CA GLY A 49 -3.44 12.06 17.26
C GLY A 49 -4.17 12.89 16.21
N GLN A 50 -5.40 12.52 15.90
CA GLN A 50 -6.27 13.30 15.02
C GLN A 50 -7.61 13.52 15.69
N CYS A 51 -8.16 14.72 15.53
CA CYS A 51 -9.50 15.00 16.02
C CYS A 51 -10.55 14.59 14.98
N ASP A 52 -11.48 13.76 15.41
CA ASP A 52 -12.69 13.39 14.68
C ASP A 52 -13.88 14.16 15.28
N GLU A 53 -14.67 14.85 14.44
CA GLU A 53 -15.74 15.75 14.89
C GLU A 53 -16.92 15.01 15.58
N GLU A 54 -16.98 13.68 15.49
CA GLU A 54 -18.03 12.86 16.13
C GLU A 54 -17.49 12.07 17.33
N LEU A 55 -16.26 11.55 17.22
CA LEU A 55 -15.66 10.66 18.23
C LEU A 55 -14.66 11.36 19.15
N GLY A 56 -14.22 12.57 18.82
CA GLY A 56 -13.16 13.30 19.51
C GLY A 56 -11.77 12.81 19.09
N CYS A 57 -10.81 12.84 20.01
CA CYS A 57 -9.45 12.43 19.70
C CYS A 57 -9.35 10.93 19.43
N ILE A 58 -8.92 10.59 18.22
CA ILE A 58 -8.61 9.24 17.76
C ILE A 58 -7.13 9.12 17.41
N ILE A 59 -6.61 7.90 17.40
CA ILE A 59 -5.27 7.59 16.89
C ILE A 59 -5.42 7.07 15.46
N VAL A 60 -4.67 7.68 14.55
CA VAL A 60 -4.58 7.26 13.15
C VAL A 60 -3.17 6.75 12.86
N GLU A 61 -3.10 5.70 12.06
CA GLU A 61 -1.86 5.09 11.58
C GLU A 61 -1.45 5.73 10.25
N ASP A 62 -0.15 5.94 10.06
CA ASP A 62 0.46 6.45 8.83
C ASP A 62 1.59 5.52 8.38
N ASP A 63 1.27 4.62 7.44
CA ASP A 63 2.20 3.64 6.87
C ASP A 63 3.39 4.31 6.16
N SER A 64 3.22 5.52 5.62
CA SER A 64 4.29 6.20 4.88
C SER A 64 5.47 6.61 5.76
N VAL A 65 5.26 6.67 7.08
CA VAL A 65 6.33 6.93 8.06
C VAL A 65 7.20 5.68 8.27
N CYS A 66 6.67 4.49 7.96
CA CYS A 66 7.36 3.22 8.12
C CYS A 66 8.14 2.77 6.88
N ASP A 67 7.83 3.34 5.71
CA ASP A 67 8.49 3.02 4.44
C ASP A 67 10.01 3.28 4.49
N ASN A 68 10.79 2.20 4.38
CA ASN A 68 12.25 2.24 4.37
C ASN A 68 12.84 2.44 2.95
N GLY A 69 11.99 2.45 1.92
CA GLY A 69 12.36 2.63 0.51
C GLY A 69 12.93 1.39 -0.18
N ILE A 70 12.86 0.22 0.45
CA ILE A 70 13.19 -1.10 -0.11
C ILE A 70 11.89 -1.70 -0.62
N PHE A 71 11.86 -2.07 -1.89
CA PHE A 71 10.67 -2.66 -2.49
C PHE A 71 10.57 -4.16 -2.20
N CYS A 72 11.72 -4.84 -2.17
CA CYS A 72 11.76 -6.30 -2.17
C CYS A 72 11.42 -6.95 -0.83
N ASP A 73 11.57 -6.25 0.30
CA ASP A 73 11.08 -6.70 1.62
C ASP A 73 9.58 -6.41 1.81
N GLY A 74 8.97 -5.66 0.89
CA GLY A 74 7.54 -5.42 0.80
C GLY A 74 7.10 -4.22 1.63
N THR A 75 5.86 -3.79 1.41
CA THR A 75 5.33 -2.58 2.05
C THR A 75 5.21 -2.73 3.56
N GLU A 76 5.88 -1.85 4.28
CA GLU A 76 5.77 -1.73 5.72
C GLU A 76 4.49 -1.02 6.13
N THR A 77 3.92 -1.45 7.25
CA THR A 77 2.67 -0.94 7.77
C THR A 77 2.84 -0.48 9.20
N CYS A 78 2.17 0.59 9.59
CA CYS A 78 2.12 1.02 10.97
C CYS A 78 1.07 0.21 11.74
N ASP A 79 1.47 -0.37 12.87
CA ASP A 79 0.54 -0.94 13.85
C ASP A 79 0.49 -0.03 15.08
N ALA A 80 -0.71 0.35 15.52
CA ALA A 80 -0.88 1.27 16.65
C ALA A 80 -0.32 0.74 17.98
N THR A 81 -0.08 -0.56 18.10
CA THR A 81 0.36 -1.23 19.33
C THR A 81 1.81 -1.68 19.30
N THR A 82 2.34 -1.99 18.11
CA THR A 82 3.71 -2.52 17.94
C THR A 82 4.61 -1.63 17.08
N GLY A 83 4.10 -0.54 16.50
CA GLY A 83 4.85 0.37 15.64
C GLY A 83 5.01 -0.16 14.21
N CYS A 84 6.05 0.30 13.50
CA CYS A 84 6.30 -0.12 12.12
C CYS A 84 6.58 -1.63 12.02
N GLN A 85 5.82 -2.30 11.17
CA GLN A 85 5.95 -3.72 10.85
C GLN A 85 6.59 -3.89 9.48
N GLU A 86 7.54 -4.82 9.39
CA GLU A 86 8.12 -5.21 8.09
C GLU A 86 7.05 -5.81 7.19
N GLY A 87 7.17 -5.53 5.89
CA GLY A 87 6.30 -6.09 4.88
C GLY A 87 6.53 -7.58 4.64
N VAL A 88 5.74 -8.13 3.71
CA VAL A 88 5.99 -9.46 3.16
C VAL A 88 6.82 -9.31 1.91
N ALA A 89 7.97 -9.99 1.88
CA ALA A 89 8.89 -9.94 0.75
C ALA A 89 8.17 -10.26 -0.56
N VAL A 90 8.50 -9.49 -1.60
CA VAL A 90 7.86 -9.61 -2.92
C VAL A 90 8.24 -10.96 -3.52
N ASP A 91 7.21 -11.75 -3.83
CA ASP A 91 7.37 -13.00 -4.56
C ASP A 91 7.43 -12.72 -6.06
N CYS A 92 8.64 -12.89 -6.62
CA CYS A 92 8.91 -12.72 -8.04
C CYS A 92 8.89 -14.05 -8.81
N ASP A 93 8.40 -15.15 -8.24
CA ASP A 93 8.28 -16.41 -8.97
C ASP A 93 7.28 -16.28 -10.14
N ASP A 94 7.78 -16.37 -11.38
CA ASP A 94 6.96 -16.30 -12.59
C ASP A 94 6.40 -17.68 -13.02
N ARG A 95 6.69 -18.72 -12.24
CA ARG A 95 6.32 -20.12 -12.40
C ARG A 95 6.96 -20.81 -13.60
N LEU A 96 8.08 -20.29 -14.09
CA LEU A 96 8.90 -20.96 -15.09
C LEU A 96 10.15 -21.56 -14.44
N ASP A 97 10.17 -22.89 -14.25
CA ASP A 97 11.32 -23.60 -13.64
C ASP A 97 12.70 -23.33 -14.29
N CYS A 98 12.72 -22.81 -15.53
CA CYS A 98 13.94 -22.51 -16.27
C CYS A 98 14.42 -21.05 -16.13
N SER A 99 13.61 -20.16 -15.56
CA SER A 99 14.01 -18.79 -15.27
C SER A 99 14.76 -18.72 -13.96
N VAL A 100 15.59 -17.70 -13.82
CA VAL A 100 16.10 -17.27 -12.52
C VAL A 100 15.40 -15.97 -12.18
N ASP A 101 14.53 -16.03 -11.18
CA ASP A 101 13.76 -14.90 -10.72
C ASP A 101 14.47 -14.21 -9.56
N SER A 102 14.50 -12.88 -9.59
CA SER A 102 15.09 -12.09 -8.53
C SER A 102 14.33 -10.79 -8.33
N CYS A 103 14.33 -10.29 -7.11
CA CYS A 103 13.80 -8.96 -6.84
C CYS A 103 14.92 -7.92 -6.90
N SER A 104 14.68 -6.82 -7.63
CA SER A 104 15.64 -5.76 -7.90
C SER A 104 15.13 -4.42 -7.38
N GLU A 105 15.98 -3.72 -6.62
CA GLU A 105 15.72 -2.36 -6.13
C GLU A 105 15.93 -1.25 -7.17
N GLN A 106 16.33 -1.60 -8.40
CA GLN A 106 16.54 -0.60 -9.44
C GLN A 106 15.21 0.00 -9.90
N ASN A 107 15.24 1.25 -10.37
CA ASN A 107 14.06 1.98 -10.89
C ASN A 107 12.84 2.01 -9.95
N GLY A 108 13.06 1.92 -8.63
CA GLY A 108 11.98 1.94 -7.64
C GLY A 108 11.33 0.58 -7.38
N GLY A 109 12.04 -0.52 -7.67
CA GLY A 109 11.58 -1.86 -7.37
C GLY A 109 10.90 -2.56 -8.54
N PHE A 110 11.44 -3.70 -8.96
CA PHE A 110 10.77 -4.60 -9.90
C PHE A 110 11.27 -6.04 -9.76
N CYS A 111 10.46 -6.98 -10.24
CA CYS A 111 10.87 -8.36 -10.42
C CYS A 111 11.67 -8.52 -11.72
N ASP A 112 12.92 -8.95 -11.60
CA ASP A 112 13.82 -9.25 -12.70
C ASP A 112 13.78 -10.76 -12.99
N TYR A 113 13.64 -11.11 -14.27
CA TYR A 113 13.49 -12.49 -14.72
C TYR A 113 14.57 -12.79 -15.76
N ASP A 114 15.52 -13.66 -15.40
CA ASP A 114 16.57 -14.11 -16.32
C ASP A 114 16.14 -15.40 -17.04
N TYR A 115 15.82 -15.25 -18.32
CA TYR A 115 15.44 -16.36 -19.20
C TYR A 115 16.60 -16.97 -19.98
N THR A 116 17.86 -16.62 -19.69
CA THR A 116 19.03 -17.15 -20.43
C THR A 116 19.18 -18.67 -20.30
N GLY A 117 18.66 -19.26 -19.22
CA GLY A 117 18.57 -20.70 -19.00
C GLY A 117 17.34 -21.38 -19.64
N CYS A 118 16.38 -20.59 -20.13
CA CYS A 118 15.18 -21.12 -20.75
C CYS A 118 15.41 -21.48 -22.23
N PRO A 119 14.79 -22.57 -22.72
CA PRO A 119 14.78 -22.86 -24.14
C PRO A 119 14.11 -21.70 -24.89
N THR A 120 14.79 -21.12 -25.87
CA THR A 120 14.33 -19.97 -26.66
C THR A 120 13.09 -20.27 -27.54
N THR A 121 12.47 -21.44 -27.38
CA THR A 121 11.22 -21.82 -28.03
C THR A 121 9.98 -21.32 -27.29
N THR A 122 10.10 -20.85 -26.05
CA THR A 122 8.98 -20.22 -25.33
C THR A 122 8.93 -18.73 -25.58
N THR A 123 8.46 -18.37 -26.79
CA THR A 123 7.54 -17.25 -26.84
C THR A 123 6.33 -17.64 -26.01
N THR A 124 5.88 -16.73 -25.16
CA THR A 124 4.60 -16.76 -24.48
C THR A 124 3.49 -17.14 -25.46
N THR A 125 3.15 -18.43 -25.49
CA THR A 125 1.84 -19.02 -25.73
C THR A 125 2.03 -20.53 -25.84
N THR A 126 1.12 -21.27 -25.23
CA THR A 126 0.73 -22.61 -25.62
C THR A 126 0.84 -22.83 -27.14
N SER A 127 1.96 -23.32 -27.65
CA SER A 127 2.04 -23.81 -29.02
C SER A 127 3.42 -24.35 -29.29
N CYS A 128 3.58 -25.62 -28.96
CA CYS A 128 4.33 -26.51 -29.80
C CYS A 128 4.18 -26.15 -31.30
N SER A 129 5.23 -26.33 -32.08
CA SER A 129 5.28 -25.91 -33.48
C SER A 129 4.27 -26.71 -34.32
N SER A 130 3.43 -25.99 -35.06
CA SER A 130 2.43 -26.56 -35.96
C SER A 130 3.09 -27.21 -37.19
N TRP A 131 2.34 -28.01 -37.93
CA TRP A 131 2.83 -28.77 -39.08
C TRP A 131 3.60 -27.90 -40.08
N GLY A 132 4.82 -28.29 -40.44
CA GLY A 132 5.66 -27.61 -41.43
C GLY A 132 6.52 -26.44 -40.91
N VAL A 133 6.40 -26.08 -39.63
CA VAL A 133 7.29 -25.14 -38.92
C VAL A 133 8.63 -25.84 -38.65
N SER A 134 9.73 -25.07 -38.64
CA SER A 134 11.06 -25.60 -38.37
C SER A 134 11.18 -26.18 -36.96
N CYS A 135 11.94 -27.25 -36.80
CA CYS A 135 12.22 -27.89 -35.51
C CYS A 135 13.66 -28.41 -35.46
N ASP A 136 14.20 -28.50 -34.26
CA ASP A 136 15.52 -29.08 -33.98
C ASP A 136 15.39 -30.44 -33.26
N GLY A 137 14.26 -30.71 -32.60
CA GLY A 137 13.93 -31.99 -31.98
C GLY A 137 12.42 -32.30 -31.96
N ASP A 138 12.07 -33.55 -31.65
CA ASP A 138 10.67 -34.01 -31.60
C ASP A 138 9.82 -33.17 -30.62
N GLY A 139 10.41 -32.76 -29.49
CA GLY A 139 9.75 -31.95 -28.45
C GLY A 139 9.37 -30.53 -28.88
N ASP A 140 9.87 -30.05 -30.02
CA ASP A 140 9.51 -28.73 -30.56
C ASP A 140 8.14 -28.73 -31.24
N CYS A 141 7.60 -29.90 -31.61
CA CYS A 141 6.41 -30.06 -32.45
C CYS A 141 5.19 -30.51 -31.65
N CYS A 142 3.98 -30.05 -31.99
CA CYS A 142 2.76 -30.49 -31.28
C CYS A 142 2.48 -31.99 -31.42
N SER A 143 2.94 -32.55 -32.52
CA SER A 143 2.86 -33.98 -32.84
C SER A 143 3.97 -34.81 -32.21
N ASN A 144 4.95 -34.16 -31.57
CA ASN A 144 6.16 -34.79 -31.07
C ASN A 144 6.96 -35.52 -32.19
N LYS A 145 6.91 -34.96 -33.41
CA LYS A 145 7.54 -35.51 -34.61
C LYS A 145 8.23 -34.44 -35.45
N CYS A 146 9.54 -34.37 -35.34
CA CYS A 146 10.41 -33.57 -36.18
C CYS A 146 11.05 -34.44 -37.27
N ARG A 147 10.81 -34.12 -38.55
CA ARG A 147 11.36 -34.91 -39.66
C ARG A 147 11.89 -34.00 -40.76
N GLY A 148 13.22 -33.98 -40.92
CA GLY A 148 13.89 -33.09 -41.87
C GLY A 148 13.82 -31.62 -41.45
N SER A 149 14.06 -31.37 -40.16
CA SER A 149 14.00 -30.04 -39.52
C SER A 149 12.66 -29.33 -39.67
N ARG A 150 11.56 -30.09 -39.83
CA ARG A 150 10.19 -29.57 -39.81
C ARG A 150 9.23 -30.47 -39.08
N CYS A 151 8.25 -29.87 -38.42
CA CYS A 151 7.20 -30.56 -37.70
C CYS A 151 6.26 -31.31 -38.64
N LYS A 152 5.93 -32.54 -38.25
CA LYS A 152 5.10 -33.49 -38.99
C LYS A 152 3.89 -33.94 -38.21
#